data_AF-A0A6A2Y6H6-F1
#
_entry.id   AF-A0A6A2Y6H6-F1
#
_cell.length_a   1.000
_cell.length_b   1.000
_cell.length_c   1.000
_cell.angle_alpha   90.00
_cell.angle_beta   90.00
_cell.angle_gamma   90.00
#
_symmetry.space_group_name_H-M   'P 1'
#
loop_
_entity.id
_entity.type
_entity.pdbx_description
1 polymer ?
#
loop_
_entity_poly.entity_id
_entity_poly.type
_entity_poly.pdbx_seq_one_letter_code
_entity_poly.pdbx_strand_id
1 'polypeptide(L)'
;MAAANYFESKCFFFFLLASLVVDGIFAAASVPKQQRLDRISSLPGQLPVSFSQFSGYITVDKTHGRARFYFLIEATSVAEKNPLVLWLNGGPGCSSVAYGASEEIGPFRINKTGSSLYLNKYSWNTDNNPMGSETDDAELSDCTLMALRYHELADQRKGEN
;
A
#
# COMPACT_ATOMS: atom_id res chain seq x y z
N MET A 1 -51.68 -29.95 -30.80
CA MET A 1 -50.90 -28.77 -31.27
C MET A 1 -50.44 -27.87 -30.10
N ALA A 2 -50.15 -28.42 -28.91
CA ALA A 2 -49.75 -27.64 -27.72
C ALA A 2 -48.44 -28.15 -27.05
N ALA A 3 -48.04 -29.40 -27.30
CA ALA A 3 -46.82 -29.99 -26.71
C ALA A 3 -45.52 -29.55 -27.44
N ALA A 4 -45.59 -29.28 -28.75
CA ALA A 4 -44.43 -28.83 -29.53
C ALA A 4 -43.97 -27.41 -29.12
N ASN A 5 -44.92 -26.53 -28.77
CA ASN A 5 -44.64 -25.16 -28.35
C ASN A 5 -44.05 -25.06 -26.93
N TYR A 6 -44.21 -26.11 -26.12
CA TYR A 6 -43.64 -26.19 -24.77
C TYR A 6 -42.18 -26.68 -24.77
N PHE A 7 -41.79 -27.44 -25.79
CA PHE A 7 -40.42 -27.95 -25.95
C PHE A 7 -39.48 -26.88 -26.53
N GLU A 8 -39.92 -26.16 -27.56
CA GLU A 8 -39.18 -25.05 -28.20
C GLU A 8 -38.85 -23.91 -27.21
N SER A 9 -39.79 -23.56 -26.34
CA SER A 9 -39.65 -22.44 -25.39
C SER A 9 -38.67 -22.74 -24.22
N LYS A 10 -38.53 -24.02 -23.84
CA LYS A 10 -37.56 -24.44 -22.81
C LYS A 10 -36.13 -24.53 -23.33
N CYS A 11 -35.94 -24.86 -24.61
CA CYS A 11 -34.62 -24.84 -25.26
C CYS A 11 -34.08 -23.42 -25.38
N PHE A 12 -34.91 -22.43 -25.74
CA PHE A 12 -34.49 -21.03 -25.82
C PHE A 12 -34.04 -20.43 -24.48
N PHE A 13 -34.71 -20.80 -23.38
CA PHE A 13 -34.35 -20.30 -22.05
C PHE A 13 -33.03 -20.89 -21.51
N PHE A 14 -32.70 -22.13 -21.87
CA PHE A 14 -31.43 -22.77 -21.48
C PHE A 14 -30.22 -22.22 -22.26
N PHE A 15 -30.40 -21.83 -23.54
CA PHE A 15 -29.33 -21.23 -24.34
C PHE A 15 -29.00 -19.77 -23.94
N LEU A 16 -30.00 -19.00 -23.48
CA LEU A 16 -29.79 -17.64 -22.97
C LEU A 16 -29.03 -17.60 -21.64
N LEU A 17 -29.20 -18.61 -20.77
CA LEU A 17 -28.47 -18.72 -19.50
C LEU A 17 -27.02 -19.19 -19.68
N ALA A 18 -26.72 -19.98 -20.72
CA ALA A 18 -25.36 -20.45 -20.98
C ALA A 18 -24.43 -19.36 -21.56
N SER A 19 -24.99 -18.29 -22.13
CA SER A 19 -24.23 -17.19 -22.73
C SER A 19 -23.73 -16.16 -21.70
N LEU A 20 -24.23 -16.22 -20.46
CA LEU A 20 -23.89 -15.27 -19.38
C LEU A 20 -22.75 -15.76 -18.46
N VAL A 21 -22.12 -16.91 -18.77
CA VAL A 21 -21.17 -17.57 -17.85
C VAL A 21 -19.70 -17.43 -18.30
N VAL A 22 -19.36 -16.70 -19.38
CA VAL A 22 -17.98 -16.75 -19.91
C VAL A 22 -17.24 -15.40 -19.96
N ASP A 23 -17.85 -14.26 -19.68
CA ASP A 23 -17.11 -12.98 -19.55
C ASP A 23 -16.78 -12.65 -18.08
N GLY A 24 -16.32 -13.68 -17.36
CA GLY A 24 -15.58 -13.53 -16.10
C GLY A 24 -14.08 -13.43 -16.37
N ILE A 25 -13.66 -12.50 -17.22
CA ILE A 25 -12.26 -12.09 -17.32
C ILE A 25 -11.82 -11.56 -15.96
N PHE A 26 -11.09 -12.39 -15.22
CA PHE A 26 -10.17 -11.93 -14.19
C PHE A 26 -9.24 -10.92 -14.86
N ALA A 27 -9.55 -9.64 -14.72
CA ALA A 27 -8.54 -8.60 -14.87
C ALA A 27 -7.52 -8.88 -13.76
N ALA A 28 -6.43 -9.57 -14.09
CA ALA A 28 -5.25 -9.56 -13.24
C ALA A 28 -4.93 -8.09 -13.02
N ALA A 29 -5.17 -7.57 -11.81
CA ALA A 29 -4.91 -6.19 -11.48
C ALA A 29 -3.42 -5.95 -11.75
N SER A 30 -3.11 -5.33 -12.89
CA SER A 30 -1.74 -5.07 -13.25
C SER A 30 -1.21 -4.06 -12.25
N VAL A 31 -0.27 -4.49 -11.39
CA VAL A 31 0.45 -3.57 -10.50
C VAL A 31 1.02 -2.44 -11.37
N PRO A 32 0.63 -1.17 -11.14
CA PRO A 32 1.07 -0.06 -11.96
C PRO A 32 2.59 -0.07 -12.12
N LYS A 33 3.10 0.18 -13.33
CA LYS A 33 4.54 0.20 -13.63
C LYS A 33 5.33 1.04 -12.61
N GLN A 34 4.76 2.17 -12.18
CA GLN A 34 5.37 3.05 -11.20
C GLN A 34 5.54 2.40 -9.82
N GLN A 35 4.52 1.70 -9.31
CA GLN A 35 4.61 0.99 -8.03
C GLN A 35 5.75 -0.04 -8.02
N ARG A 36 6.00 -0.72 -9.15
CA ARG A 36 7.14 -1.64 -9.26
C ARG A 36 8.49 -0.92 -9.21
N LEU A 37 8.59 0.27 -9.78
CA LEU A 37 9.82 1.09 -9.75
C LEU A 37 10.08 1.68 -8.37
N ASP A 38 9.01 2.02 -7.65
CA ASP A 38 9.09 2.59 -6.31
C ASP A 38 9.40 1.53 -5.24
N ARG A 39 9.42 0.24 -5.59
CA ARG A 39 9.69 -0.86 -4.66
C ARG A 39 11.12 -0.82 -4.15
N ILE A 40 11.28 -0.81 -2.84
CA ILE A 40 12.57 -0.88 -2.16
C ILE A 40 12.93 -2.34 -1.95
N SER A 41 14.05 -2.79 -2.52
CA SER A 41 14.56 -4.16 -2.32
C SER A 41 15.13 -4.36 -0.91
N SER A 42 15.91 -3.40 -0.42
CA SER A 42 16.46 -3.38 0.94
C SER A 42 17.00 -1.98 1.25
N LEU A 43 16.86 -1.52 2.50
CA LEU A 43 17.54 -0.32 2.99
C LEU A 43 18.98 -0.65 3.44
N PRO A 44 19.91 0.31 3.38
CA PRO A 44 21.25 0.13 3.95
C PRO A 44 21.18 -0.24 5.44
N GLY A 45 21.87 -1.32 5.83
CA GLY A 45 21.90 -1.77 7.22
C GLY A 45 20.59 -2.40 7.74
N GLN A 46 19.64 -2.70 6.85
CA GLN A 46 18.38 -3.38 7.18
C GLN A 46 18.56 -4.89 7.34
N LEU A 47 17.88 -5.47 8.32
CA LEU A 47 17.71 -6.92 8.43
C LEU A 47 16.67 -7.44 7.40
N PRO A 48 16.68 -8.75 7.08
CA PRO A 48 15.62 -9.35 6.28
C PRO A 48 14.24 -9.14 6.91
N VAL A 49 13.24 -8.83 6.08
CA VAL A 49 11.85 -8.63 6.49
C VAL A 49 10.89 -9.36 5.56
N SER A 50 9.69 -9.64 6.05
CA SER A 50 8.63 -10.34 5.31
C SER A 50 7.64 -9.44 4.59
N PHE A 51 7.67 -8.13 4.83
CA PHE A 51 6.79 -7.14 4.21
C PHE A 51 7.47 -6.40 3.06
N SER A 52 6.69 -5.89 2.10
CA SER A 52 7.23 -4.98 1.08
C SER A 52 7.22 -3.54 1.56
N GLN A 53 8.08 -2.75 0.93
CA GLN A 53 8.20 -1.32 1.18
C GLN A 53 8.43 -0.60 -0.13
N PHE A 54 7.92 0.63 -0.22
CA PHE A 54 7.96 1.45 -1.41
C PHE A 54 8.28 2.89 -1.05
N SER A 55 8.99 3.59 -1.91
CA SER A 55 9.19 5.03 -1.77
C SER A 55 9.23 5.69 -3.12
N GLY A 56 8.71 6.91 -3.18
CA GLY A 56 8.62 7.65 -4.42
C GLY A 56 8.07 9.05 -4.18
N TYR A 57 7.61 9.67 -5.26
CA TYR A 57 7.05 11.02 -5.23
C TYR A 57 5.64 11.03 -5.82
N ILE A 58 4.71 11.64 -5.09
CA ILE A 58 3.35 11.90 -5.56
C ILE A 58 3.29 13.38 -5.95
N THR A 59 3.06 13.66 -7.23
CA THR A 59 2.85 15.03 -7.72
C THR A 59 1.51 15.56 -7.19
N VAL A 60 1.56 16.61 -6.37
CA VAL A 60 0.37 17.25 -5.78
C VAL A 60 -0.03 18.52 -6.52
N ASP A 61 0.88 19.12 -7.29
CA ASP A 61 0.62 20.30 -8.11
C ASP A 61 1.47 20.24 -9.37
N LYS A 62 0.85 19.93 -10.51
CA LYS A 62 1.55 19.81 -11.78
C LYS A 62 1.99 21.18 -12.33
N THR A 63 1.22 22.24 -12.10
CA THR A 63 1.50 23.56 -12.69
C THR A 63 2.72 24.20 -12.03
N HIS A 64 2.84 24.04 -10.72
CA HIS A 64 3.98 24.53 -9.95
C HIS A 64 5.05 23.46 -9.71
N GLY A 65 4.87 22.26 -10.28
CA GLY A 65 5.81 21.15 -10.16
C GLY A 65 5.97 20.61 -8.74
N ARG A 66 4.99 20.75 -7.85
CA ARG A 66 5.12 20.31 -6.46
C ARG A 66 4.84 18.83 -6.32
N ALA A 67 5.73 18.13 -5.63
CA ALA A 67 5.55 16.73 -5.25
C ALA A 67 5.85 16.50 -3.77
N ARG A 68 5.27 15.43 -3.22
CA ARG A 68 5.53 14.95 -1.87
C ARG A 68 6.21 13.59 -1.93
N PHE A 69 7.30 13.43 -1.19
CA PHE A 69 7.93 12.13 -1.01
C PHE A 69 7.07 11.29 -0.06
N TYR A 70 6.90 10.01 -0.38
CA TYR A 70 6.24 9.04 0.47
C TYR A 70 7.16 7.85 0.78
N PHE A 71 6.97 7.27 1.96
CA PHE A 71 7.48 5.96 2.33
C PHE A 71 6.30 5.10 2.77
N LEU A 72 6.01 4.05 2.01
CA LEU A 72 4.93 3.09 2.23
C LEU A 72 5.54 1.78 2.72
N ILE A 73 5.01 1.25 3.81
CA ILE A 73 5.39 0.00 4.44
C ILE A 73 4.14 -0.86 4.49
N GLU A 74 4.14 -2.00 3.83
CA GLU A 74 3.00 -2.92 3.87
C GLU A 74 2.88 -3.60 5.24
N ALA A 75 1.65 -3.98 5.57
CA ALA A 75 1.37 -4.90 6.66
C ALA A 75 2.17 -6.21 6.51
N THR A 76 2.47 -6.86 7.62
CA THR A 76 3.17 -8.15 7.62
C THR A 76 2.29 -9.32 7.20
N SER A 77 0.97 -9.23 7.44
CA SER A 77 0.02 -10.17 6.85
C SER A 77 -0.41 -9.71 5.43
N VAL A 78 -1.57 -10.15 4.96
CA VAL A 78 -2.01 -9.90 3.58
C VAL A 78 -2.34 -8.41 3.40
N ALA A 79 -1.37 -7.64 2.89
CA ALA A 79 -1.44 -6.19 2.73
C ALA A 79 -2.76 -5.67 2.11
N GLU A 80 -3.27 -6.36 1.09
CA GLU A 80 -4.52 -6.03 0.38
C GLU A 80 -5.78 -6.11 1.25
N LYS A 81 -5.72 -6.84 2.37
CA LYS A 81 -6.83 -7.02 3.31
C LYS A 81 -6.71 -6.12 4.53
N ASN A 82 -5.56 -5.46 4.72
CA ASN A 82 -5.28 -4.61 5.87
C ASN A 82 -5.56 -3.14 5.57
N PRO A 83 -5.91 -2.34 6.59
CA PRO A 83 -6.18 -0.93 6.40
C PRO A 83 -4.92 -0.17 5.94
N LEU A 84 -5.13 0.81 5.06
CA LEU A 84 -4.11 1.81 4.72
C LEU A 84 -4.20 2.96 5.72
N VAL A 85 -3.12 3.20 6.46
CA VAL A 85 -3.01 4.28 7.44
C VAL A 85 -2.05 5.34 6.92
N LEU A 86 -2.57 6.55 6.69
CA LEU A 86 -1.74 7.72 6.40
C LEU A 86 -1.32 8.39 7.70
N TRP A 87 -0.02 8.42 7.98
CA TRP A 87 0.55 9.04 9.17
C TRP A 87 1.17 10.40 8.87
N LEU A 88 0.68 11.42 9.57
CA LEU A 88 1.13 12.80 9.45
C LEU A 88 1.63 13.30 10.80
N ASN A 89 2.93 13.49 10.93
CA ASN A 89 3.48 14.20 12.07
C ASN A 89 3.09 15.68 11.98
N GLY A 90 2.71 16.24 13.14
CA GLY A 90 2.39 17.65 13.27
C GLY A 90 3.60 18.56 13.32
N GLY A 91 3.37 19.83 13.64
CA GLY A 91 4.40 20.88 13.61
C GLY A 91 4.72 21.34 12.18
N PRO A 92 4.98 22.63 11.94
CA PRO A 92 5.37 23.08 10.62
C PRO A 92 6.76 22.52 10.26
N GLY A 93 6.82 21.69 9.21
CA GLY A 93 8.08 21.24 8.61
C GLY A 93 8.66 19.92 9.15
N CYS A 94 8.09 19.33 10.19
CA CYS A 94 8.49 18.01 10.66
C CYS A 94 8.16 16.94 9.60
N SER A 95 9.05 15.97 9.41
CA SER A 95 8.83 14.89 8.44
C SER A 95 8.20 13.68 9.11
N SER A 96 7.10 13.15 8.56
CA SER A 96 6.52 11.90 9.04
C SER A 96 7.41 10.69 8.79
N VAL A 97 8.32 10.77 7.82
CA VAL A 97 9.32 9.73 7.59
C VAL A 97 10.38 9.75 8.69
N ALA A 98 10.85 10.94 9.07
CA ALA A 98 11.85 11.10 10.13
C ALA A 98 11.29 10.72 11.50
N TYR A 99 10.14 11.26 11.89
CA TYR A 99 9.56 10.99 13.20
C TYR A 99 8.66 9.75 13.19
N GLY A 100 7.52 9.80 12.49
CA GLY A 100 6.55 8.72 12.42
C GLY A 100 7.14 7.35 12.08
N ALA A 101 7.75 7.24 10.90
CA ALA A 101 8.25 5.96 10.41
C ALA A 101 9.53 5.50 11.13
N SER A 102 10.42 6.40 11.54
CA SER A 102 11.74 6.01 12.08
C SER A 102 11.82 6.03 13.62
N GLU A 103 11.01 6.85 14.29
CA GLU A 103 11.08 7.08 15.75
C GLU A 103 9.78 6.73 16.51
N GLU A 104 8.64 6.64 15.83
CA GLU A 104 7.34 6.38 16.47
C GLU A 104 6.76 5.00 16.10
N ILE A 105 6.10 4.85 14.96
CA ILE A 105 5.23 3.70 14.67
C ILE A 105 5.75 2.75 13.58
N GLY A 106 6.75 3.15 12.80
CA GLY A 106 7.29 2.31 11.74
C GLY A 106 8.16 1.13 12.22
N PRO A 107 8.53 0.23 11.29
CA PRO A 107 9.16 -1.06 11.61
C PRO A 107 10.65 -0.95 11.94
N PHE A 108 11.31 0.14 11.55
CA PHE A 108 12.75 0.28 11.69
C PHE A 108 13.12 1.38 12.67
N ARG A 109 14.14 1.10 13.46
CA ARG A 109 14.85 2.06 14.29
C ARG A 109 16.28 2.18 13.83
N ILE A 110 16.80 3.39 13.91
CA ILE A 110 18.19 3.68 13.58
C ILE A 110 19.05 3.39 14.80
N ASN A 111 20.13 2.62 14.64
CA ASN A 111 21.10 2.39 15.71
C ASN A 111 21.83 3.70 16.06
N LYS A 112 22.39 3.81 17.26
CA LYS A 112 23.13 4.99 17.76
C LYS A 112 24.25 5.45 16.83
N THR A 113 24.85 4.53 16.07
CA THR A 113 25.91 4.81 15.09
C THR A 113 25.39 5.33 13.76
N GLY A 114 24.08 5.29 13.50
CA GLY A 114 23.47 5.64 12.22
C GLY A 114 23.75 4.65 11.08
N SER A 115 24.44 3.54 11.36
CA SER A 115 24.95 2.62 10.33
C SER A 115 24.09 1.37 10.10
N SER A 116 23.13 1.10 10.98
CA SER A 116 22.26 -0.08 10.88
C SER A 116 20.86 0.19 11.40
N LEU A 117 19.92 -0.65 10.97
CA LEU A 117 18.54 -0.63 11.39
C LEU A 117 18.23 -1.87 12.26
N TYR A 118 17.39 -1.70 13.26
CA TYR A 118 16.82 -2.80 14.04
C TYR A 118 15.29 -2.72 14.05
N LEU A 119 14.63 -3.84 14.27
CA LEU A 119 13.17 -3.93 14.21
C LEU A 119 12.51 -3.33 15.46
N ASN A 120 11.47 -2.54 15.23
CA ASN A 120 10.59 -2.03 16.28
C ASN A 120 9.53 -3.10 16.61
N LYS A 121 9.62 -3.70 17.80
CA LYS A 121 8.63 -4.68 18.28
C LYS A 121 7.22 -4.12 18.49
N TYR A 122 7.07 -2.79 18.51
CA TYR A 122 5.79 -2.09 18.65
C TYR A 122 5.36 -1.42 17.34
N SER A 123 5.84 -1.91 16.20
CA SER A 123 5.44 -1.34 14.92
C SER A 123 3.97 -1.59 14.64
N TRP A 124 3.33 -0.63 13.98
CA TRP A 124 1.93 -0.73 13.60
C TRP A 124 1.71 -1.61 12.36
N ASN A 125 2.77 -1.94 11.61
CA ASN A 125 2.65 -2.82 10.44
C ASN A 125 2.76 -4.31 10.77
N THR A 126 2.66 -4.70 12.05
CA THR A 126 2.69 -6.11 12.46
C THR A 126 1.57 -6.46 13.43
N ASP A 127 1.08 -7.69 13.30
CA ASP A 127 0.10 -8.33 14.19
C ASP A 127 0.73 -8.81 15.51
N ASN A 128 2.06 -8.94 15.57
CA ASN A 128 2.80 -9.36 16.76
C ASN A 128 3.10 -8.22 17.74
N ASN A 129 2.51 -7.04 17.53
CA ASN A 129 2.68 -5.90 18.43
C ASN A 129 1.99 -6.18 19.79
N PRO A 130 2.74 -6.32 20.89
CA PRO A 130 2.16 -6.68 22.19
C PRO A 130 1.14 -5.66 22.72
N MET A 131 1.23 -4.40 22.29
CA MET A 131 0.30 -3.35 22.71
C MET A 131 -1.01 -3.37 21.89
N GLY A 132 -0.98 -3.89 20.66
CA GLY A 132 -2.12 -3.79 19.74
C GLY A 132 -3.33 -4.61 20.17
N SER A 133 -3.14 -5.72 20.89
CA SER A 133 -4.24 -6.54 21.40
C SER A 133 -4.95 -5.95 22.62
N GLU A 134 -4.34 -4.95 23.28
CA GLU A 134 -4.83 -4.40 24.55
C GLU A 134 -5.42 -2.98 24.42
N THR A 135 -5.29 -2.35 23.26
CA THR A 135 -5.78 -0.98 23.02
C THR A 135 -7.04 -0.97 22.15
N ASP A 136 -7.83 0.10 22.26
CA ASP A 136 -8.96 0.39 21.36
C ASP A 136 -8.49 0.57 19.90
N ASP A 137 -7.18 0.73 19.68
CA ASP A 137 -6.52 0.81 18.39
C ASP A 137 -6.18 -0.57 17.78
N ALA A 138 -6.77 -1.66 18.29
CA ALA A 138 -6.57 -3.01 17.73
C ALA A 138 -6.85 -3.07 16.22
N GLU A 139 -7.77 -2.22 15.71
CA GLU A 139 -8.06 -2.09 14.28
C GLU A 139 -6.90 -1.51 13.45
N LEU A 140 -5.91 -0.89 14.10
CA LEU A 140 -4.71 -0.33 13.47
C LEU A 140 -3.47 -1.23 13.64
N SER A 141 -3.62 -2.37 14.35
CA SER A 141 -2.59 -3.41 14.36
C SER A 141 -2.50 -4.07 12.98
N ASP A 142 -1.27 -4.36 12.54
CA ASP A 142 -0.96 -4.89 11.21
C ASP A 142 -1.51 -4.08 10.02
N CYS A 143 -1.34 -2.75 10.07
CA CYS A 143 -1.75 -1.87 8.98
C CYS A 143 -0.66 -1.67 7.90
N THR A 144 -1.08 -1.27 6.70
CA THR A 144 -0.17 -0.70 5.70
C THR A 144 0.05 0.77 6.03
N LEU A 145 1.27 1.15 6.39
CA LEU A 145 1.63 2.48 6.87
C LEU A 145 2.20 3.34 5.73
N MET A 146 1.66 4.54 5.54
CA MET A 146 2.19 5.55 4.63
C MET A 146 2.62 6.80 5.38
N ALA A 147 3.90 7.16 5.28
CA ALA A 147 4.45 8.38 5.85
C ALA A 147 4.88 9.37 4.76
N LEU A 148 4.54 10.65 4.92
CA LEU A 148 4.92 11.71 3.99
C LEU A 148 6.09 12.56 4.51
N ARG A 149 6.93 13.01 3.58
CA ARG A 149 7.93 14.06 3.84
C ARG A 149 7.46 15.37 3.20
N TYR A 150 7.37 16.41 4.02
CA TYR A 150 6.82 17.71 3.62
C TYR A 150 7.74 18.51 2.67
N HIS A 151 9.03 18.20 2.57
CA HIS A 151 9.94 18.98 1.74
C HIS A 151 9.51 18.93 0.26
N GLU A 152 9.25 20.10 -0.29
CA GLU A 152 8.91 20.29 -1.69
C GLU A 152 10.15 19.96 -2.54
N LEU A 153 10.05 18.97 -3.42
CA LEU A 153 10.92 18.92 -4.58
C LEU A 153 10.08 19.41 -5.75
N ALA A 154 10.56 20.45 -6.42
CA ALA A 154 10.10 20.76 -7.77
C ALA A 154 10.41 19.53 -8.64
N ASP A 155 9.39 18.92 -9.26
CA ASP A 155 9.53 17.78 -10.15
C ASP A 155 10.53 18.14 -11.26
N GLN A 156 11.77 17.66 -11.12
CA GLN A 156 12.87 17.87 -12.08
C GLN A 156 12.65 17.04 -13.36
N ARG A 157 11.55 16.31 -13.52
CA ARG A 157 11.21 15.59 -14.77
C ARG A 157 10.80 16.49 -15.93
N LYS A 158 11.01 17.81 -15.84
CA LYS A 158 11.12 18.67 -17.02
C LYS A 158 12.52 18.51 -17.64
N GLY A 159 12.75 17.39 -18.32
CA GLY A 159 14.02 17.17 -18.99
C GLY A 159 14.11 15.81 -19.68
N GLU A 160 13.39 15.67 -20.79
CA GLU A 160 13.86 14.96 -21.98
C GLU A 160 12.99 15.43 -23.16
N ASN A 161 13.65 16.03 -24.15
CA ASN A 161 13.08 16.55 -25.40
C ASN A 161 12.75 15.43 -26.38
#